data_AF-A0AAX3WVY2-F1
#
_entry.id   AF-A0AAX3WVY2-F1
#
_cell.length_a   1.000
_cell.length_b   1.000
_cell.length_c   1.000
_cell.angle_alpha   90.00
_cell.angle_beta   90.00
_cell.angle_gamma   90.00
#
_symmetry.space_group_name_H-M   'P 1'
#
loop_
_entity.id
_entity.type
_entity.pdbx_description
1 polymer ?
#
loop_
_entity_poly.entity_id
_entity_poly.type
_entity_poly.pdbx_seq_one_letter_code
_entity_poly.pdbx_strand_id
1 'polypeptide(L)' 'MTIEDQILANPVLREVNELLQNQTAKGLEKYGTTVNPMDYTTIEWIEHAIQESMDKIVYLTVLKQKLEEMQNERY' A
#
# COMPACT_ATOMS: atom_id res chain seq x y z
N MET A 1 -23.57 -10.24 18.93
CA MET A 1 -22.34 -10.10 18.15
C MET A 1 -21.43 -9.19 18.93
N THR A 2 -20.28 -9.70 19.37
CA THR A 2 -19.28 -8.93 20.11
C THR A 2 -18.59 -7.93 19.17
N ILE A 3 -17.77 -7.03 19.71
CA ILE A 3 -16.90 -6.15 18.89
C ILE A 3 -15.92 -7.01 18.08
N GLU A 4 -15.39 -8.07 18.68
CA GLU A 4 -14.46 -9.01 18.05
C GLU A 4 -15.09 -9.73 16.86
N ASP A 5 -16.34 -10.19 17.00
CA ASP A 5 -17.09 -10.80 15.90
C ASP A 5 -17.26 -9.82 14.71
N GLN A 6 -17.47 -8.53 14.99
CA GLN A 6 -17.63 -7.50 13.95
C GLN A 6 -16.30 -7.20 13.23
N ILE A 7 -15.18 -7.20 13.96
CA ILE A 7 -13.84 -7.05 13.38
C ILE A 7 -13.53 -8.23 12.47
N LEU A 8 -13.78 -9.46 12.94
CA LEU A 8 -13.53 -10.68 12.17
C LEU A 8 -14.42 -10.77 10.92
N ALA A 9 -15.66 -10.27 11.00
CA ALA A 9 -16.58 -10.26 9.88
C ALA A 9 -16.33 -9.14 8.86
N ASN A 10 -15.42 -8.19 9.12
CA ASN A 10 -15.14 -7.08 8.20
C ASN A 10 -14.29 -7.54 7.00
N PRO A 11 -14.86 -7.62 5.79
CA PRO A 11 -14.15 -8.15 4.63
C PRO A 11 -13.02 -7.23 4.16
N VAL A 12 -13.18 -5.91 4.28
CA VAL A 12 -12.17 -4.92 3.88
C VAL A 12 -10.95 -5.00 4.79
N LEU A 13 -11.16 -5.11 6.10
CA LEU A 13 -10.06 -5.25 7.06
C LEU A 13 -9.27 -6.54 6.80
N ARG A 14 -9.96 -7.65 6.50
CA ARG A 14 -9.31 -8.91 6.15
C ARG A 14 -8.47 -8.78 4.88
N GLU A 15 -9.01 -8.17 3.84
CA GLU A 15 -8.28 -7.95 2.58
C GLU A 15 -7.03 -7.08 2.80
N VAL A 16 -7.13 -6.00 3.56
CA VAL A 16 -5.97 -5.16 3.90
C VAL A 16 -4.91 -5.94 4.69
N ASN A 17 -5.32 -6.77 5.64
CA ASN A 17 -4.39 -7.62 6.39
C ASN A 17 -3.67 -8.62 5.48
N GLU A 18 -4.37 -9.24 4.54
CA GLU A 18 -3.77 -10.15 3.55
C GLU A 18 -2.77 -9.42 2.65
N LEU A 19 -3.10 -8.21 2.19
CA LEU A 19 -2.18 -7.37 1.42
C LEU A 19 -0.90 -7.05 2.20
N LEU A 20 -1.02 -6.70 3.48
CA LEU A 20 0.13 -6.44 4.35
C LEU A 20 1.00 -7.69 4.53
N GLN A 21 0.40 -8.85 4.80
CA GLN A 21 1.11 -10.12 4.93
C GLN A 21 1.87 -10.47 3.65
N ASN A 22 1.22 -10.34 2.49
CA ASN A 22 1.83 -10.59 1.19
C ASN A 22 2.98 -9.62 0.91
N GLN A 23 2.86 -8.35 1.29
CA GLN A 23 3.93 -7.37 1.14
C GLN A 23 5.13 -7.71 2.02
N THR A 24 4.90 -8.16 3.26
CA THR A 24 5.96 -8.64 4.14
C THR A 24 6.64 -9.88 3.58
N ALA A 25 5.89 -10.85 3.05
CA ALA A 25 6.44 -12.05 2.42
C ALA A 25 7.34 -11.71 1.22
N LYS A 26 6.90 -10.79 0.35
CA LYS A 26 7.72 -10.29 -0.78
C LYS A 26 9.00 -9.60 -0.30
N GLY A 27 8.91 -8.81 0.76
CA GLY A 27 10.08 -8.16 1.36
C GLY A 27 11.09 -9.19 1.88
N LEU A 28 10.60 -10.21 2.58
CA LEU A 28 11.42 -11.33 3.08
C LEU A 28 12.08 -12.11 1.94
N GLU A 29 11.36 -12.41 0.85
CA GLU A 29 11.94 -13.09 -0.31
C GLU A 29 13.00 -12.23 -1.01
N LYS A 30 12.77 -10.91 -1.12
CA LYS A 30 13.65 -9.99 -1.86
C LYS A 30 14.90 -9.59 -1.08
N TYR A 31 14.77 -9.36 0.22
CA TYR A 31 15.83 -8.79 1.06
C TYR A 31 16.34 -9.74 2.14
N GLY A 32 15.72 -10.91 2.32
CA GLY A 32 16.07 -11.88 3.37
C GLY A 32 15.71 -11.43 4.78
N THR A 33 15.10 -10.24 4.94
CA THR A 33 14.71 -9.64 6.21
C THR A 33 13.41 -8.87 6.07
N THR A 34 12.69 -8.69 7.19
CA THR A 34 11.60 -7.72 7.26
C THR A 34 12.15 -6.31 7.36
N VAL A 35 11.31 -5.31 7.14
CA VAL A 35 11.59 -3.92 7.54
C VAL A 35 11.99 -3.91 9.02
N ASN A 36 13.27 -3.71 9.28
CA ASN A 36 13.78 -3.54 10.64
C ASN A 36 14.05 -2.03 10.84
N PRO A 37 13.44 -1.40 11.85
CA PRO A 37 13.63 0.04 12.12
C PRO A 37 15.09 0.47 12.27
N MET A 38 16.00 -0.46 12.59
CA MET A 38 17.45 -0.23 12.70
C MET A 38 18.20 -0.27 11.37
N ASP A 39 17.55 -0.67 10.26
CA ASP A 39 18.21 -0.80 8.95
C ASP A 39 18.50 0.58 8.31
N TYR A 40 17.81 1.62 8.78
CA TYR A 40 17.93 2.98 8.26
C TYR A 40 17.98 4.00 9.40
N THR A 41 18.71 5.08 9.18
CA THR A 41 18.60 6.29 9.97
C THR A 41 17.21 6.92 9.81
N THR A 42 16.80 7.78 10.74
CA THR A 42 15.53 8.50 10.65
C THR A 42 15.39 9.30 9.34
N ILE A 43 16.50 9.86 8.83
CA ILE A 43 16.49 10.62 7.57
C ILE A 43 16.26 9.70 6.38
N GLU A 44 16.96 8.56 6.30
CA GLU A 44 16.75 7.58 5.24
C GLU A 44 15.31 7.02 5.25
N TRP A 45 14.71 6.80 6.43
CA TRP A 45 13.29 6.45 6.54
C TRP A 45 12.37 7.51 5.93
N ILE A 46 12.65 8.79 6.18
CA ILE A 46 11.87 9.90 5.61
C ILE A 46 12.06 9.96 4.09
N GLU A 47 13.28 9.80 3.60
CA GLU A 47 13.59 9.81 2.17
C GLU A 47 12.88 8.67 1.44
N HIS A 48 12.90 7.45 1.99
CA HIS A 48 12.14 6.32 1.45
C HIS A 48 10.64 6.57 1.46
N ALA A 49 10.08 7.11 2.54
CA ALA A 49 8.66 7.44 2.60
C ALA A 49 8.25 8.50 1.58
N ILE A 50 9.12 9.48 1.31
CA ILE A 50 8.92 10.49 0.25
C ILE A 50 8.94 9.82 -1.13
N GLN A 51 9.90 8.94 -1.41
CA GLN A 51 10.00 8.22 -2.69
C GLN A 51 8.74 7.36 -2.94
N GLU A 52 8.33 6.54 -1.98
CA GLU A 52 7.12 5.71 -2.08
C GLU A 52 5.84 6.57 -2.25
N SER A 53 5.80 7.74 -1.62
CA SER A 53 4.70 8.70 -1.81
C SER A 53 4.67 9.29 -3.21
N MET A 54 5.83 9.55 -3.81
CA MET A 54 5.92 10.01 -5.20
C MET A 54 5.42 8.95 -6.18
N ASP A 55 5.79 7.67 -5.98
CA ASP A 55 5.29 6.56 -6.79
C ASP A 55 3.76 6.45 -6.70
N LYS A 56 3.20 6.61 -5.50
CA LYS A 56 1.75 6.68 -5.29
C LYS A 56 1.10 7.85 -6.05
N ILE A 57 1.70 9.04 -6.02
CA ILE A 57 1.20 10.22 -6.75
C ILE A 57 1.20 9.95 -8.26
N VAL A 58 2.25 9.32 -8.79
CA VAL A 58 2.34 8.96 -10.21
C VAL A 58 1.20 8.01 -10.59
N TYR A 59 0.97 6.93 -9.82
CA TYR A 59 -0.12 6.00 -10.11
C TYR A 59 -1.50 6.67 -10.09
N LEU A 60 -1.78 7.48 -9.06
CA LEU A 60 -3.05 8.19 -8.97
C LEU A 60 -3.25 9.19 -10.13
N THR A 61 -2.18 9.87 -10.55
CA THR A 61 -2.22 10.81 -11.68
C THR A 61 -2.57 10.10 -12.98
N VAL A 62 -1.92 8.96 -13.26
CA VAL A 62 -2.21 8.14 -14.45
C VAL A 62 -3.64 7.60 -14.42
N LEU A 63 -4.10 7.09 -13.27
CA LEU A 63 -5.46 6.57 -13.13
C LEU A 63 -6.50 7.68 -13.35
N LYS A 64 -6.26 8.87 -12.81
CA LYS A 64 -7.14 10.03 -13.02
C LYS A 64 -7.22 10.39 -14.51
N GLN A 65 -6.08 10.50 -15.20
CA GLN A 65 -6.03 10.81 -16.63
C GLN A 65 -6.82 9.79 -17.46
N LYS A 66 -6.60 8.49 -17.21
CA LYS A 66 -7.35 7.41 -17.88
C LYS A 66 -8.85 7.50 -17.65
N LEU A 67 -9.27 7.82 -16.42
CA LEU A 67 -10.69 8.00 -16.10
C LEU A 67 -11.29 9.20 -16.83
N GLU A 68 -10.57 10.31 -16.92
CA GLU A 68 -11.01 11.51 -17.67
C GLU A 68 -11.13 11.21 -19.17
N GLU A 69 -10.18 10.49 -19.77
CA GLU A 69 -10.24 10.03 -21.17
C GLU A 69 -11.48 9.15 -21.42
N MET A 70 -11.69 8.13 -20.58
CA MET A 70 -12.85 7.22 -20.68
C MET A 70 -14.20 7.95 -20.50
N GLN A 71 -14.23 9.02 -19.70
CA GLN A 71 -15.42 9.84 -19.54
C GLN A 71 -15.66 10.73 -20.76
N ASN A 72 -14.61 11.29 -21.35
CA ASN A 72 -14.70 12.13 -22.55
C ASN A 72 -15.10 11.32 -23.81
N GLU A 73 -14.67 10.05 -23.92
CA GLU A 73 -15.05 9.14 -25.02
C GLU A 73 -16.52 8.65 -24.95
N ARG A 74 -17.20 8.86 -23.81
CA ARG A 74 -18.61 8.48 -23.61
C ARG A 74 -19.61 9.57 -24.00
N TYR A 75 -19.13 10.72 -24.50
CA TYR A 75 -19.91 11.82 -25.05
C TYR A 75 -19.63 12.00 -26.55
#